data_AF-A0A392QQY3-F1
#
_entry.id   AF-A0A392QQY3-F1
#
_cell.length_a   1.000
_cell.length_b   1.000
_cell.length_c   1.000
_cell.angle_alpha   90.00
_cell.angle_beta   90.00
_cell.angle_gamma   90.00
#
_symmetry.space_group_name_H-M   'P 1'
#
loop_
_entity.id
_entity.type
_entity.pdbx_description
1 polymer ?
#
loop_
_entity_poly.entity_id
_entity_poly.type
_entity_poly.pdbx_seq_one_letter_code
_entity_poly.pdbx_strand_id
1 'polypeptide(L)'
;KLLALSLSLCFLLFGSCFAFRDQQPQQNECQLERLNALEPDNRVESEGGLIETWNPTNRQFRCNGYFGMVFPGCPQTFEEPQESEQGEGRRFRDSHQKVNRFREGDVIAVPTGV
;
A
#
# COMPACT_ATOMS: atom_id res chain seq x y z
N LYS A 1 12.53 47.88 28.77
CA LYS A 1 13.55 47.27 27.87
C LYS A 1 13.70 45.76 28.12
N LEU A 2 13.98 45.32 29.35
CA LEU A 2 14.06 43.89 29.72
C LEU A 2 12.75 43.10 29.48
N LEU A 3 11.59 43.68 29.83
CA LEU A 3 10.28 43.05 29.59
C LEU A 3 9.96 42.84 28.10
N ALA A 4 10.38 43.77 27.23
CA ALA A 4 10.17 43.67 25.79
C ALA A 4 11.05 42.57 25.16
N LEU A 5 12.29 42.43 25.64
CA LEU A 5 13.20 41.35 25.23
C LEU A 5 12.69 39.98 25.67
N SER A 6 12.17 39.89 26.90
CA SER A 6 11.53 38.67 27.41
C SER A 6 10.31 38.27 26.60
N LEU A 7 9.42 39.22 26.27
CA LEU A 7 8.24 38.95 25.48
C LEU A 7 8.60 38.51 24.05
N SER A 8 9.58 39.17 23.43
CA SER A 8 10.07 38.82 22.09
C SER A 8 10.72 37.43 22.05
N LEU A 9 11.47 37.04 23.08
CA LEU A 9 12.06 35.71 23.19
C LEU A 9 10.98 34.64 23.38
N CYS A 10 9.94 34.92 24.17
CA CYS A 10 8.78 34.04 24.27
C CYS A 10 8.10 33.85 22.92
N PHE A 11 7.80 34.91 22.18
CA PHE A 11 7.16 34.76 20.86
C PHE A 11 7.99 33.95 19.86
N LEU A 12 9.32 34.05 19.89
CA LEU A 12 10.20 33.24 19.04
C LEU A 12 10.23 31.75 19.45
N LEU A 13 10.23 31.46 20.75
CA LEU A 13 10.23 30.08 21.26
C LEU A 13 8.86 29.39 21.15
N PHE A 14 7.77 30.14 21.31
CA PHE A 14 6.41 29.61 21.15
C PHE A 14 5.98 29.55 19.67
N GLY A 15 6.46 30.45 18.81
CA GLY A 15 6.16 30.46 17.37
C GLY A 15 6.71 29.26 16.61
N SER A 16 7.86 28.72 17.04
CA SER A 16 8.46 27.51 16.45
C SER A 16 7.70 26.21 16.75
N CYS A 17 6.76 26.20 17.70
CA CYS A 17 6.00 25.01 18.06
C CYS A 17 4.76 24.79 17.15
N PHE A 18 4.30 25.82 16.44
CA PHE A 18 3.08 25.74 15.62
C PHE A 18 3.34 25.42 14.13
N ALA A 19 4.60 25.43 13.68
CA ALA A 19 4.96 25.16 12.29
C ALA A 19 5.12 23.66 11.96
N PHE A 20 5.15 22.78 12.97
CA PHE A 20 5.10 21.33 12.80
C PHE A 20 3.76 20.80 13.29
N ARG A 21 2.70 21.15 12.58
CA ARG A 21 1.50 20.31 12.55
C ARG A 21 1.45 19.67 11.17
N ASP A 22 2.48 18.85 10.90
CA ASP A 22 2.45 17.93 9.77
C ASP A 22 1.14 17.15 9.90
N GLN A 23 0.33 17.18 8.85
CA GLN A 23 -0.97 16.53 8.79
C GLN A 23 -0.78 15.09 9.20
N GLN A 24 -1.15 14.77 10.45
CA GLN A 24 -1.18 13.40 10.91
C GLN A 24 -2.16 12.67 9.98
N PRO A 25 -1.67 11.76 9.11
CA PRO A 25 -2.58 10.97 8.29
C PRO A 25 -3.51 10.25 9.27
N GLN A 26 -4.80 10.16 8.94
CA GLN A 26 -5.82 9.49 9.78
C GLN A 26 -5.19 8.28 10.49
N GLN A 27 -4.99 8.37 11.81
CA GLN A 27 -4.19 7.39 12.58
C GLN A 27 -4.66 5.93 12.42
N ASN A 28 -5.88 5.74 11.90
CA ASN A 28 -6.55 4.44 11.78
C ASN A 28 -6.72 3.99 10.32
N GLU A 29 -6.24 4.76 9.34
CA GLU A 29 -6.44 4.41 7.92
C GLU A 29 -5.80 3.06 7.57
N CYS A 30 -4.70 2.72 8.25
CA CYS A 30 -3.88 1.53 8.00
C CYS A 30 -4.08 0.41 9.02
N GLN A 31 -5.08 0.52 9.88
CA GLN A 31 -5.54 -0.59 10.72
C GLN A 31 -6.47 -1.49 9.90
N LEU A 32 -5.87 -2.38 9.11
CA LEU A 32 -6.60 -3.35 8.28
C LEU A 32 -6.84 -4.63 9.08
N GLU A 33 -8.10 -4.94 9.39
CA GLU A 33 -8.48 -6.15 10.13
C GLU A 33 -8.28 -7.44 9.30
N ARG A 34 -8.53 -7.34 7.99
CA ARG A 34 -8.40 -8.45 7.03
C ARG A 34 -7.94 -7.92 5.68
N LEU A 35 -7.05 -8.68 5.03
CA LEU A 35 -6.68 -8.47 3.63
C LEU A 35 -7.42 -9.49 2.76
N ASN A 36 -7.83 -9.08 1.56
CA ASN A 36 -8.49 -9.92 0.57
C ASN A 36 -7.74 -9.87 -0.74
N ALA A 37 -7.73 -10.98 -1.48
CA ALA A 37 -7.31 -10.98 -2.87
C ALA A 37 -8.35 -10.21 -3.70
N LEU A 38 -7.88 -9.33 -4.58
CA LEU A 38 -8.72 -8.49 -5.43
C LEU A 38 -8.27 -8.65 -6.88
N GLU A 39 -9.23 -8.83 -7.78
CA GLU A 39 -9.00 -8.76 -9.22
C GLU A 39 -8.83 -7.28 -9.67
N PRO A 40 -8.14 -7.02 -10.79
CA PRO A 40 -8.07 -5.68 -11.37
C PRO A 40 -9.45 -5.19 -11.83
N ASP A 41 -9.77 -3.92 -11.59
CA ASP A 41 -11.05 -3.31 -11.99
C ASP A 41 -10.96 -2.47 -13.26
N ASN A 42 -9.75 -2.23 -13.78
CA ASN A 42 -9.55 -1.47 -15.00
C ASN A 42 -8.46 -2.08 -15.90
N ARG A 43 -8.67 -1.93 -17.21
CA ARG A 43 -7.87 -2.53 -18.28
C ARG A 43 -7.62 -1.52 -19.38
N VAL A 44 -6.34 -1.35 -19.74
CA VAL A 44 -5.90 -0.43 -20.79
C VAL A 44 -5.02 -1.19 -21.77
N GLU A 45 -5.47 -1.27 -23.03
CA GLU A 45 -4.71 -1.88 -24.11
C GLU A 45 -3.73 -0.89 -24.74
N SER A 46 -2.59 -1.38 -25.19
CA SER A 46 -1.54 -0.62 -25.84
C SER A 46 -0.81 -1.50 -26.86
N GLU A 47 -0.04 -0.89 -27.77
CA GLU A 47 0.78 -1.64 -28.74
C GLU A 47 1.71 -2.64 -28.04
N GLY A 48 2.24 -2.25 -26.88
CA GLY A 48 3.12 -3.08 -26.05
C GLY A 48 2.42 -4.07 -25.12
N GLY A 49 1.09 -4.25 -25.21
CA GLY A 49 0.34 -5.24 -24.42
C GLY A 49 -0.82 -4.66 -23.60
N LEU A 50 -1.17 -5.34 -22.50
CA LEU A 50 -2.31 -5.01 -21.63
C LEU A 50 -1.80 -4.51 -20.27
N ILE A 51 -2.32 -3.37 -19.83
CA ILE A 51 -2.10 -2.84 -18.48
C ILE A 51 -3.38 -3.05 -17.68
N GLU A 52 -3.26 -3.75 -16.54
CA GLU A 52 -4.35 -3.93 -15.59
C GLU A 52 -4.07 -3.13 -14.31
N THR A 53 -5.07 -2.42 -13.81
CA THR A 53 -4.93 -1.58 -12.60
C THR A 53 -6.03 -1.85 -11.59
N TRP A 54 -5.69 -1.70 -10.32
CA TRP A 54 -6.63 -1.78 -9.19
C TRP A 54 -7.08 -0.39 -8.73
N ASN A 55 -8.28 -0.32 -8.16
CA ASN A 55 -8.88 0.90 -7.65
C ASN A 55 -7.99 1.51 -6.54
N PRO A 56 -7.36 2.69 -6.77
CA PRO A 56 -6.44 3.27 -5.80
C PRO A 56 -7.15 3.77 -4.54
N THR A 57 -8.48 3.92 -4.57
CA THR A 57 -9.28 4.32 -3.40
C THR A 57 -9.54 3.16 -2.45
N ASN A 58 -9.22 1.92 -2.82
CA ASN A 58 -9.36 0.78 -1.92
C ASN A 58 -8.49 0.95 -0.68
N ARG A 59 -9.09 0.79 0.51
CA ARG A 59 -8.40 0.97 1.80
C ARG A 59 -7.15 0.11 1.96
N GLN A 60 -7.11 -1.06 1.34
CA GLN A 60 -5.93 -1.95 1.37
C GLN A 60 -4.71 -1.34 0.65
N PHE A 61 -4.94 -0.52 -0.37
CA PHE A 61 -3.90 0.10 -1.20
C PHE A 61 -3.58 1.54 -0.82
N ARG A 62 -4.47 2.25 -0.12
CA ARG A 62 -4.21 3.63 0.36
C ARG A 62 -3.06 3.71 1.38
N CYS A 63 -2.82 2.62 2.09
CA CYS A 63 -1.89 2.59 3.21
C CYS A 63 -0.51 2.07 2.87
N ASN A 64 -0.43 1.12 1.95
CA ASN A 64 0.82 0.53 1.50
C ASN A 64 0.67 0.08 0.06
N GLY A 65 1.73 0.27 -0.71
CA GLY A 65 1.82 -0.29 -2.03
C GLY A 65 2.19 -1.76 -1.98
N TYR A 66 1.68 -2.51 -2.96
CA TYR A 66 2.10 -3.88 -3.21
C TYR A 66 2.47 -4.02 -4.68
N PHE A 67 3.49 -4.81 -4.98
CA PHE A 67 3.90 -5.13 -6.34
C PHE A 67 4.11 -6.65 -6.47
N GLY A 68 3.79 -7.19 -7.64
CA GLY A 68 4.04 -8.58 -8.00
C GLY A 68 4.94 -8.64 -9.23
N MET A 69 5.78 -9.67 -9.30
CA MET A 69 6.54 -10.02 -10.49
C MET A 69 6.20 -11.46 -10.84
N VAL A 70 5.95 -11.71 -12.13
CA VAL A 70 5.63 -13.05 -12.61
C VAL A 70 6.89 -13.65 -13.21
N PHE A 71 7.46 -14.66 -12.55
CA PHE A 71 8.60 -15.39 -13.10
C PHE A 71 8.09 -16.61 -13.86
N PRO A 72 8.31 -16.70 -15.18
CA PRO A 72 7.88 -17.86 -15.96
C PRO A 72 8.45 -19.17 -15.39
N GLY A 73 7.59 -20.17 -15.19
CA GLY A 73 7.98 -21.47 -14.64
C GLY A 73 8.01 -21.57 -13.11
N CYS A 74 7.78 -20.48 -12.37
CA CYS A 74 7.62 -20.53 -10.92
C CYS A 74 6.18 -20.90 -10.52
N PRO A 75 6.00 -21.70 -9.43
CA PRO A 75 4.68 -22.06 -8.94
C PRO A 75 3.98 -20.86 -8.28
N GLN A 76 2.64 -20.94 -8.20
CA GLN A 76 1.85 -20.05 -7.37
C GLN A 76 2.09 -20.42 -5.89
N THR A 77 2.34 -19.42 -5.05
CA THR A 77 2.76 -19.63 -3.64
C THR A 77 1.87 -18.90 -2.63
N PHE A 78 0.92 -18.11 -3.12
CA PHE A 78 -0.11 -17.46 -2.33
C PHE A 78 -1.45 -17.99 -2.80
N GLU A 79 -2.25 -18.47 -1.85
CA GLU A 79 -3.54 -19.11 -2.11
C GLU A 79 -4.60 -18.52 -1.17
N GLU A 80 -5.77 -18.19 -1.70
CA GLU A 80 -6.95 -17.82 -0.90
C GLU A 80 -7.86 -19.05 -0.74
N PRO A 81 -7.96 -19.65 0.47
CA PRO A 81 -8.84 -20.78 0.71
C PRO A 81 -10.31 -20.34 0.63
N GLN A 82 -11.15 -21.10 -0.07
CA GLN A 82 -12.59 -20.89 -0.02
C GLN A 82 -13.14 -21.60 1.24
N GLU A 83 -13.73 -20.84 2.17
CA GLU A 83 -14.49 -21.42 3.29
C GLU A 83 -15.79 -22.01 2.75
N SER A 84 -15.82 -23.32 2.52
CA SER A 84 -17.03 -24.07 2.19
C SER A 84 -17.63 -24.68 3.47
N GLU A 85 -18.87 -24.34 3.81
CA GLU A 85 -19.60 -24.87 4.99
C GLU A 85 -19.99 -26.35 4.88
N GLN A 86 -19.85 -27.01 3.73
CA GLN A 86 -20.15 -28.42 3.57
C GLN A 86 -19.01 -29.11 2.82
N GLY A 87 -18.42 -30.11 3.49
CA GLY A 87 -17.16 -30.73 3.11
C GLY A 87 -17.19 -31.34 1.72
N GLU A 88 -16.48 -30.71 0.79
CA GLU A 88 -15.92 -31.35 -0.39
C GLU A 88 -14.78 -30.47 -0.95
N GLY A 89 -13.53 -30.93 -0.75
CA GLY A 89 -12.32 -30.38 -1.37
C GLY A 89 -11.91 -28.97 -0.92
N ARG A 90 -10.61 -28.75 -0.68
CA ARG A 90 -10.07 -27.38 -0.58
C ARG A 90 -10.12 -26.76 -1.98
N ARG A 91 -11.21 -26.06 -2.29
CA ARG A 91 -11.27 -25.21 -3.47
C ARG A 91 -10.60 -23.89 -3.11
N PHE A 92 -9.55 -23.54 -3.83
CA PHE A 92 -8.92 -22.23 -3.68
C PHE A 92 -9.64 -21.26 -4.62
N ARG A 93 -10.02 -20.09 -4.08
CA ARG A 93 -10.69 -19.04 -4.85
C ARG A 93 -9.72 -18.37 -5.81
N ASP A 94 -8.49 -18.20 -5.35
CA ASP A 94 -7.41 -17.55 -6.09
C ASP A 94 -6.07 -18.20 -5.70
N SER A 95 -5.15 -18.28 -6.66
CA SER A 95 -3.79 -18.72 -6.45
C SER A 95 -2.86 -17.94 -7.38
N HIS A 96 -1.79 -17.37 -6.84
CA HIS A 96 -0.88 -16.50 -7.59
C HIS A 96 0.57 -16.56 -7.07
N GLN A 97 1.50 -15.99 -7.85
CA GLN A 97 2.88 -15.83 -7.40
C GLN A 97 2.99 -14.76 -6.29
N LYS A 98 4.15 -14.69 -5.66
CA LYS A 98 4.39 -13.83 -4.50
C LYS A 98 4.17 -12.36 -4.82
N VAL A 99 3.40 -11.71 -3.96
CA VAL A 99 3.25 -10.26 -3.91
C VAL A 99 4.14 -9.70 -2.80
N ASN A 100 4.82 -8.60 -3.06
CA ASN A 100 5.70 -7.91 -2.12
C ASN A 100 5.10 -6.55 -1.75
N ARG A 101 5.23 -6.16 -0.48
CA ARG A 101 4.90 -4.80 -0.03
C ARG A 101 6.05 -3.86 -0.40
N PHE A 102 5.75 -2.65 -0.88
CA PHE A 102 6.72 -1.58 -1.05
C PHE A 102 6.36 -0.33 -0.24
N ARG A 103 7.37 0.47 0.09
CA ARG A 103 7.29 1.73 0.83
C ARG A 103 8.19 2.79 0.21
N GLU A 104 8.05 4.02 0.70
CA GLU A 104 8.95 5.11 0.34
C GLU A 104 10.41 4.76 0.69
N GLY A 105 11.31 4.96 -0.27
CA GLY A 105 12.73 4.62 -0.16
C GLY A 105 13.11 3.24 -0.72
N ASP A 106 12.14 2.38 -1.06
CA ASP A 106 12.42 1.09 -1.69
C ASP A 106 12.86 1.25 -3.15
N VAL A 107 13.84 0.43 -3.57
CA VAL A 107 14.28 0.33 -4.98
C VAL A 107 13.87 -1.02 -5.53
N ILE A 108 13.08 -1.02 -6.59
CA ILE A 108 12.60 -2.23 -7.27
C ILE A 108 13.41 -2.46 -8.54
N ALA A 109 14.11 -3.59 -8.62
CA ALA A 109 14.85 -4.01 -9.81
C ALA A 109 14.04 -5.04 -10.60
N VAL A 110 13.64 -4.69 -11.82
CA VAL A 110 12.91 -5.57 -12.74
C VAL A 110 13.87 -6.08 -13.82
N PRO A 111 14.28 -7.37 -13.82
CA PRO A 111 15.11 -7.93 -14.87
C PRO A 111 14.39 -7.98 -16.24
N THR A 112 15.15 -8.18 -17.30
CA THR A 112 14.58 -8.43 -18.64
C THR A 112 13.95 -9.82 -18.71
N GLY A 113 12.76 -9.93 -19.28
CA GLY A 113 12.10 -11.22 -19.49
C GLY A 113 11.35 -11.77 -18.27
N VAL A 114 11.13 -10.91 -17.28
CA VAL A 114 10.08 -11.09 -16.27
C VAL A 114 8.75 -10.65 -16.86
#